data_AF-A0A315Z6K8-F1
#
_entry.id   AF-A0A315Z6K8-F1
#
_cell.length_a   1.000
_cell.length_b   1.000
_cell.length_c   1.000
_cell.angle_alpha   90.00
_cell.angle_beta   90.00
_cell.angle_gamma   90.00
#
_symmetry.space_group_name_H-M   'P 1'
#
loop_
_entity.id
_entity.type
_entity.pdbx_description
1 polymer ?
#
loop_
_entity_poly.entity_id
_entity_poly.type
_entity_poly.pdbx_seq_one_letter_code
_entity_poly.pdbx_strand_id
1 'polypeptide(L)'
;MSVLYSVAEVEVQNQTTTTGTPFVYAENTLNNWEWGKVCTGTIQVPNFPILKFDAPFPNTSLLQISTFKGQYQLYWNDGNEDEAVIMLQCLTTETPYPKNQKALDTISIKTPSKFKLVIDLASEDLFGGISLVDMSSN
;
A
#
# COMPACT_ATOMS: atom_id res chain seq x y z
N MET A 1 -6.99 -5.61 18.58
CA MET A 1 -7.26 -6.22 17.25
C MET A 1 -5.98 -6.92 16.82
N SER A 2 -6.07 -8.16 16.33
CA SER A 2 -4.91 -8.82 15.72
C SER A 2 -4.68 -8.20 14.34
N VAL A 3 -3.45 -7.80 14.03
CA VAL A 3 -3.08 -7.33 12.69
C VAL A 3 -3.04 -8.54 11.78
N LEU A 4 -3.96 -8.61 10.79
CA LEU A 4 -3.98 -9.69 9.81
C LEU A 4 -2.93 -9.49 8.73
N TYR A 5 -2.81 -8.26 8.22
CA TYR A 5 -1.92 -7.95 7.11
C TYR A 5 -1.06 -6.75 7.44
N SER A 6 0.21 -6.81 7.08
CA SER A 6 1.13 -5.69 7.33
C SER A 6 2.23 -5.57 6.29
N VAL A 7 2.75 -4.36 6.11
CA VAL A 7 3.97 -4.10 5.34
C VAL A 7 5.15 -4.07 6.31
N ALA A 8 6.12 -4.96 6.12
CA ALA A 8 7.33 -5.06 6.95
C ALA A 8 8.57 -4.50 6.25
N GLU A 9 8.56 -4.46 4.92
CA GLU A 9 9.66 -3.97 4.11
C GLU A 9 9.12 -3.10 2.95
N VAL A 10 9.89 -2.09 2.55
CA VAL A 10 9.64 -1.32 1.33
C VAL A 10 10.89 -1.40 0.45
N GLU A 11 10.71 -1.75 -0.81
CA GLU A 11 11.75 -1.80 -1.84
C GLU A 11 11.44 -0.78 -2.94
N VAL A 12 12.38 0.13 -3.20
CA VAL A 12 12.30 1.08 -4.30
C VAL A 12 13.21 0.61 -5.43
N GLN A 13 12.62 0.32 -6.58
CA GLN A 13 13.33 -0.14 -7.78
C GLN A 13 13.55 1.01 -8.77
N ASN A 14 14.57 0.87 -9.62
CA ASN A 14 14.87 1.80 -10.72
C ASN A 14 15.14 3.26 -10.26
N GLN A 15 15.64 3.42 -9.03
CA GLN A 15 15.96 4.73 -8.44
C GLN A 15 17.19 5.41 -9.04
N THR A 16 18.05 4.65 -9.72
CA THR A 16 19.22 5.20 -10.44
C THR A 16 18.86 5.74 -11.83
N THR A 17 17.72 5.33 -12.38
CA THR A 17 17.29 5.67 -13.75
C THR A 17 16.15 6.67 -13.79
N THR A 18 15.42 6.84 -12.69
CA THR A 18 14.23 7.70 -12.63
C THR A 18 14.29 8.60 -11.41
N THR A 19 13.97 9.89 -11.60
CA THR A 19 13.89 10.85 -10.50
C THR A 19 12.64 10.63 -9.67
N GLY A 20 12.76 10.85 -8.36
CA GLY A 20 11.67 10.69 -7.41
C GLY A 20 12.10 9.83 -6.23
N THR A 21 11.64 10.18 -5.04
CA THR A 21 11.87 9.40 -3.83
C THR A 21 10.53 9.18 -3.16
N PRO A 22 10.02 7.94 -3.16
CA PRO A 22 8.75 7.65 -2.52
C PRO A 22 8.79 8.00 -1.04
N PHE A 23 7.65 8.42 -0.53
CA PHE A 23 7.43 8.64 0.87
C PHE A 23 6.24 7.80 1.32
N VAL A 24 6.48 6.88 2.25
CA VAL A 24 5.45 5.99 2.79
C VAL A 24 5.13 6.43 4.20
N TYR A 25 3.86 6.58 4.53
CA TYR A 25 3.42 7.07 5.83
C TYR A 25 2.09 6.50 6.27
N ALA A 26 1.87 6.54 7.58
CA ALA A 26 0.63 6.17 8.22
C ALA A 26 0.11 7.39 8.99
N GLU A 27 -1.18 7.63 8.85
CA GLU A 27 -1.91 8.57 9.68
C GLU A 27 -2.68 7.78 10.78
N ASN A 28 -3.22 8.45 11.80
CA ASN A 28 -4.15 7.86 12.76
C ASN A 28 -5.59 8.19 12.42
N THR A 29 -6.59 7.56 13.04
CA THR A 29 -8.02 7.83 12.77
C THR A 29 -8.49 9.30 12.88
N LEU A 30 -7.64 10.22 13.33
CA LEU A 30 -7.86 11.67 13.34
C LEU A 30 -7.09 12.41 12.22
N ASN A 31 -6.58 11.70 11.21
CA ASN A 31 -5.70 12.16 10.15
C ASN A 31 -4.40 12.83 10.62
N ASN A 32 -3.92 12.51 11.83
CA ASN A 32 -2.59 12.97 12.26
C ASN A 32 -1.52 11.96 11.86
N TRP A 33 -0.37 12.45 11.45
CA TRP A 33 0.77 11.61 11.10
C TRP A 33 1.29 10.83 12.30
N GLU A 34 1.24 9.50 12.23
CA GLU A 34 1.83 8.61 13.24
C GLU A 34 3.28 8.28 12.90
N TRP A 35 3.55 8.12 11.61
CA TRP A 35 4.87 7.77 11.12
C TRP A 35 4.99 8.03 9.63
N GLY A 36 6.20 8.32 9.16
CA GLY A 36 6.52 8.28 7.74
C GLY A 36 8.01 8.15 7.49
N LYS A 37 8.38 7.66 6.32
CA LYS A 37 9.78 7.50 5.91
C LYS A 37 9.96 7.73 4.42
N VAL A 38 11.04 8.43 4.12
CA VAL A 38 11.58 8.56 2.76
C VAL A 38 12.22 7.22 2.39
N CYS A 39 11.77 6.61 1.29
CA CYS A 39 12.15 5.27 0.89
C CYS A 39 13.25 5.32 -0.19
N THR A 40 14.38 4.67 0.08
CA THR A 40 15.50 4.52 -0.86
C THR A 40 16.05 3.10 -0.78
N GLY A 41 16.25 2.44 -1.92
CA GLY A 41 16.61 1.02 -1.96
C GLY A 41 15.62 0.16 -1.16
N THR A 42 16.13 -0.80 -0.39
CA THR A 42 15.32 -1.65 0.50
C THR A 42 15.42 -1.18 1.94
N ILE A 43 14.27 -0.93 2.57
CA ILE A 43 14.19 -0.49 3.97
C ILE A 43 13.20 -1.33 4.78
N GLN A 44 13.57 -1.62 6.03
CA GLN A 44 12.64 -2.17 7.00
C GLN A 44 11.71 -1.09 7.54
N VAL A 45 10.47 -1.48 7.81
CA VAL A 45 9.42 -0.67 8.44
C VAL A 45 8.78 -1.44 9.60
N PRO A 46 8.20 -0.78 10.62
CA PRO A 46 7.70 -1.41 11.85
C PRO A 46 6.38 -2.21 11.69
N ASN A 47 6.29 -3.08 10.66
CA ASN A 47 5.13 -3.93 10.37
C ASN A 47 3.80 -3.14 10.34
N PHE A 48 3.70 -2.16 9.44
CA PHE A 48 2.51 -1.30 9.38
C PHE A 48 1.27 -2.07 8.97
N PRO A 49 0.16 -1.97 9.72
CA PRO A 49 -1.05 -2.70 9.39
C PRO A 49 -1.67 -2.19 8.09
N ILE A 50 -2.11 -3.12 7.24
CA ILE A 50 -3.05 -2.84 6.16
C ILE A 50 -4.43 -2.97 6.77
N LEU A 51 -5.17 -1.87 6.85
CA LEU A 51 -6.46 -1.84 7.55
C LEU A 51 -7.59 -2.35 6.67
N LYS A 52 -8.58 -3.01 7.30
CA LYS A 52 -9.82 -3.39 6.65
C LYS A 52 -10.61 -2.12 6.34
N PHE A 53 -11.12 -2.00 5.11
CA PHE A 53 -11.97 -0.88 4.75
C PHE A 53 -12.96 -1.23 3.65
N ASP A 54 -14.25 -1.04 3.93
CA ASP A 54 -15.33 -1.44 3.02
C ASP A 54 -15.71 -0.35 2.00
N ALA A 55 -15.37 0.92 2.27
CA ALA A 55 -15.58 2.04 1.34
C ALA A 55 -14.68 3.25 1.66
N PRO A 56 -13.75 3.68 0.79
CA PRO A 56 -12.79 4.76 1.08
C PRO A 56 -13.50 6.09 1.37
N PHE A 57 -13.27 6.64 2.57
CA PHE A 57 -13.55 8.01 2.95
C PHE A 57 -12.20 8.70 3.14
N PRO A 58 -12.04 9.96 2.71
CA PRO A 58 -10.79 10.72 2.85
C PRO A 58 -10.36 11.01 4.30
N ASN A 59 -11.11 10.52 5.30
CA ASN A 59 -10.90 10.79 6.72
C ASN A 59 -10.45 9.56 7.51
N THR A 60 -10.04 8.48 6.83
CA THR A 60 -9.52 7.30 7.51
C THR A 60 -8.10 7.04 7.12
N SER A 61 -7.30 6.76 8.14
CA SER A 61 -5.87 6.64 7.97
C SER A 61 -5.46 5.27 7.53
N LEU A 62 -5.33 5.18 6.21
CA LEU A 62 -4.77 4.05 5.51
C LEU A 62 -3.27 4.28 5.31
N LEU A 63 -2.54 3.22 4.98
CA LEU A 63 -1.14 3.35 4.61
C LEU A 63 -1.05 4.15 3.30
N GLN A 64 -0.45 5.33 3.37
CA GLN A 64 -0.29 6.24 2.26
C GLN A 64 1.09 6.08 1.61
N ILE A 65 1.11 6.16 0.29
CA ILE A 65 2.30 6.06 -0.55
C ILE A 65 2.28 7.26 -1.47
N SER A 66 3.22 8.19 -1.27
CA SER A 66 3.42 9.33 -2.16
C SER A 66 4.61 9.08 -3.06
N THR A 67 4.41 9.21 -4.36
CA THR A 67 5.47 9.14 -5.37
C THR A 67 5.40 10.40 -6.24
N PHE A 68 6.36 10.56 -7.16
CA PHE A 68 6.29 11.65 -8.14
C PHE A 68 5.11 11.50 -9.13
N LYS A 69 4.53 10.30 -9.24
CA LYS A 69 3.41 10.00 -10.15
C LYS A 69 2.05 10.25 -9.50
N GLY A 70 1.97 10.28 -8.17
CA GLY A 70 0.72 10.44 -7.47
C GLY A 70 0.75 10.05 -6.02
N GLN A 71 -0.42 10.11 -5.39
CA GLN A 71 -0.65 9.62 -4.04
C GLN A 71 -1.57 8.41 -4.09
N TYR A 72 -1.22 7.39 -3.32
CA TYR A 72 -1.91 6.12 -3.27
C TYR A 72 -2.17 5.71 -1.83
N GLN A 73 -3.24 4.95 -1.63
CA GLN A 73 -3.57 4.37 -0.34
C GLN A 73 -3.76 2.86 -0.44
N LEU A 74 -3.25 2.13 0.56
CA LEU A 74 -3.33 0.68 0.66
C LEU A 74 -4.28 0.28 1.80
N TYR A 75 -5.21 -0.62 1.48
CA TYR A 75 -6.18 -1.19 2.41
C TYR A 75 -6.58 -2.59 1.95
N TRP A 76 -7.45 -3.27 2.69
CA TRP A 76 -8.05 -4.52 2.22
C TRP A 76 -9.55 -4.54 2.47
N ASN A 77 -10.30 -5.27 1.66
CA ASN A 77 -11.73 -5.50 1.81
C ASN A 77 -12.05 -7.00 1.73
N ASP A 78 -13.27 -7.37 2.12
CA ASP A 78 -13.73 -8.75 2.02
C ASP A 78 -13.80 -9.17 0.54
N GLY A 79 -13.27 -10.37 0.24
CA GLY A 79 -13.40 -11.05 -1.03
C GLY A 79 -14.54 -12.07 -1.02
N ASN A 80 -14.29 -13.27 -1.56
CA ASN A 80 -15.18 -14.41 -1.32
C ASN A 80 -15.04 -14.92 0.13
N GLU A 81 -15.75 -16.01 0.44
CA GLU A 81 -15.63 -16.67 1.74
C GLU A 81 -14.14 -16.97 2.07
N ASP A 82 -13.71 -16.50 3.25
CA ASP A 82 -12.34 -16.61 3.76
C ASP A 82 -11.24 -15.87 2.98
N GLU A 83 -11.59 -14.95 2.09
CA GLU A 83 -10.64 -14.16 1.29
C GLU A 83 -10.63 -12.68 1.69
N ALA A 84 -9.45 -12.08 1.69
CA ALA A 84 -9.23 -10.64 1.68
C ALA A 84 -8.62 -10.24 0.35
N VAL A 85 -9.12 -9.16 -0.22
CA VAL A 85 -8.54 -8.53 -1.40
C VAL A 85 -7.75 -7.32 -0.95
N ILE A 86 -6.44 -7.32 -1.19
CA ILE A 86 -5.59 -6.18 -0.90
C ILE A 86 -5.71 -5.17 -2.04
N MET A 87 -6.15 -3.97 -1.72
CA MET A 87 -6.52 -2.94 -2.68
C MET A 87 -5.57 -1.75 -2.60
N LEU A 88 -5.20 -1.25 -3.77
CA LEU A 88 -4.51 0.02 -3.93
C LEU A 88 -5.44 1.01 -4.62
N GLN A 89 -5.61 2.19 -4.05
CA GLN A 89 -6.37 3.27 -4.65
C GLN A 89 -5.46 4.45 -4.98
N CYS A 90 -5.61 5.00 -6.18
CA CYS A 90 -4.99 6.26 -6.59
C CYS A 90 -5.89 7.44 -6.17
N LEU A 91 -5.35 8.38 -5.39
CA LEU A 91 -6.05 9.54 -4.85
C LEU A 91 -5.91 10.78 -5.74
N THR A 92 -4.90 10.81 -6.61
CA THR A 92 -4.58 11.96 -7.46
C THR A 92 -5.02 11.81 -8.91
N THR A 93 -5.68 10.69 -9.25
CA THR A 93 -6.21 10.48 -10.61
C THR A 93 -7.54 11.22 -10.79
N GLU A 94 -7.82 11.67 -12.02
CA GLU A 94 -9.13 12.19 -12.43
C GLU A 94 -10.19 11.08 -12.56
N THR A 95 -9.75 9.81 -12.56
CA THR A 95 -10.68 8.67 -12.63
C THR A 95 -11.47 8.59 -11.32
N PRO A 96 -12.82 8.63 -11.36
CA PRO A 96 -13.61 8.59 -10.13
C PRO A 96 -13.65 7.18 -9.52
N TYR A 97 -13.89 7.14 -8.20
CA TYR A 97 -14.24 5.91 -7.49
C TYR A 97 -15.47 5.22 -8.13
N PRO A 98 -15.51 3.88 -8.24
CA PRO A 98 -14.51 2.90 -7.76
C PRO A 98 -13.40 2.56 -8.77
N LYS A 99 -13.33 3.24 -9.91
CA LYS A 99 -12.43 2.87 -11.01
C LYS A 99 -10.97 3.28 -10.79
N ASN A 100 -10.69 4.07 -9.75
CA ASN A 100 -9.34 4.48 -9.36
C ASN A 100 -8.63 3.46 -8.46
N GLN A 101 -9.04 2.19 -8.52
CA GLN A 101 -8.55 1.14 -7.62
C GLN A 101 -8.06 -0.07 -8.41
N LYS A 102 -7.11 -0.80 -7.82
CA LYS A 102 -6.53 -2.03 -8.36
C LYS A 102 -6.33 -3.02 -7.22
N ALA A 103 -6.76 -4.26 -7.42
CA ALA A 103 -6.38 -5.37 -6.55
C ALA A 103 -4.89 -5.68 -6.75
N LEU A 104 -4.13 -5.70 -5.66
CA LEU A 104 -2.72 -6.10 -5.65
C LEU A 104 -2.56 -7.59 -5.35
N ASP A 105 -3.43 -8.14 -4.50
CA ASP A 105 -3.39 -9.54 -4.09
C ASP A 105 -4.75 -10.02 -3.56
N THR A 106 -4.98 -11.34 -3.57
CA THR A 106 -6.12 -11.99 -2.90
C THR A 106 -5.58 -13.11 -2.02
N ILE A 107 -5.75 -12.97 -0.71
CA ILE A 107 -5.15 -13.86 0.29
C ILE A 107 -6.17 -14.31 1.33
N SER A 108 -5.83 -15.34 2.12
CA SER A 108 -6.75 -15.86 3.12
C SER A 108 -6.84 -14.97 4.37
N ILE A 109 -8.04 -14.81 4.94
CA ILE A 109 -8.24 -14.18 6.27
C ILE A 109 -7.84 -15.08 7.43
N LYS A 110 -7.60 -16.36 7.17
CA LYS A 110 -7.20 -17.34 8.21
C LYS A 110 -5.71 -17.28 8.54
N THR A 111 -4.90 -16.76 7.62
CA THR A 111 -3.44 -16.72 7.77
C THR A 111 -2.98 -15.27 7.70
N PRO A 112 -2.44 -14.71 8.79
CA PRO A 112 -1.83 -13.40 8.74
C PRO A 112 -0.63 -13.38 7.78
N SER A 113 -0.56 -12.36 6.92
CA SER A 113 0.55 -12.19 5.96
C SER A 113 1.33 -10.92 6.25
N LYS A 114 2.63 -10.99 5.97
CA LYS A 114 3.53 -9.83 5.97
C LYS A 114 4.02 -9.60 4.57
N PHE A 115 4.05 -8.35 4.15
CA PHE A 115 4.38 -7.99 2.79
C PHE A 115 5.62 -7.13 2.71
N LYS A 116 6.34 -7.31 1.60
CA LYS A 116 7.24 -6.31 1.06
C LYS A 116 6.50 -5.48 0.03
N LEU A 117 6.43 -4.16 0.26
CA LEU A 117 5.89 -3.19 -0.69
C LEU A 117 6.95 -2.82 -1.70
N VAL A 118 6.72 -3.14 -2.97
CA VAL A 118 7.64 -2.79 -4.07
C VAL A 118 7.10 -1.55 -4.78
N ILE A 119 7.97 -0.59 -5.04
CA ILE A 119 7.67 0.64 -5.79
C ILE A 119 8.64 0.73 -6.96
N ASP A 120 8.16 0.39 -8.16
CA ASP A 120 8.92 0.54 -9.40
C ASP A 120 8.75 1.95 -9.99
N LEU A 121 9.81 2.75 -9.88
CA LEU A 121 9.82 4.12 -10.39
C LEU A 121 9.76 4.18 -11.93
N ALA A 122 10.17 3.14 -12.65
CA ALA A 122 10.15 3.10 -14.11
C ALA A 122 8.81 2.64 -14.70
N SER A 123 7.91 2.04 -13.91
CA SER A 123 6.60 1.55 -14.39
C SER A 123 5.76 2.67 -15.02
N GLU A 124 5.16 2.45 -16.18
CA GLU A 124 4.24 3.43 -16.79
C GLU A 124 2.78 3.26 -16.33
N ASP A 125 2.51 2.34 -15.40
CA ASP A 125 1.15 2.11 -14.93
C ASP A 125 0.61 3.26 -14.07
N LEU A 126 -0.71 3.49 -14.18
CA LEU A 126 -1.43 4.52 -13.43
C LEU A 126 -1.34 4.35 -11.90
N PHE A 127 -0.93 3.16 -11.45
CA PHE A 127 -0.81 2.76 -10.05
C PHE A 127 0.63 2.85 -9.52
N GLY A 128 1.52 3.53 -10.23
CA GLY A 128 2.79 4.00 -9.68
C GLY A 128 3.87 2.94 -9.51
N GLY A 129 3.74 1.79 -10.19
CA GLY A 129 4.63 0.64 -10.10
C GLY A 129 4.50 -0.11 -8.78
N ILE A 130 3.38 0.07 -8.08
CA ILE A 130 3.19 -0.46 -6.73
C ILE A 130 2.71 -1.91 -6.80
N SER A 131 3.39 -2.79 -6.07
CA SER A 131 3.02 -4.19 -5.90
C SER A 131 3.39 -4.71 -4.51
N LEU A 132 2.89 -5.90 -4.15
CA LEU A 132 3.19 -6.57 -2.90
C LEU A 132 3.84 -7.93 -3.19
N VAL A 133 4.76 -8.32 -2.32
CA VAL A 133 5.34 -9.67 -2.27
C VAL A 133 5.08 -10.23 -0.89
N ASP A 134 4.35 -11.35 -0.80
CA ASP A 134 4.12 -12.04 0.47
C ASP A 134 5.45 -12.63 0.99
N MET A 135 5.78 -12.29 2.23
CA MET A 135 6.99 -12.71 2.93
C MET A 135 6.78 -13.98 3.75
N SER A 136 5.56 -14.53 3.82
CA SER A 136 5.24 -15.76 4.53
C SER A 136 5.78 -17.04 3.87
N SER A 137 6.38 -16.91 2.68
CA SER A 137 6.90 -18.02 1.86
C SER A 137 8.42 -18.24 1.93
N ASN A 138 9.14 -17.59 2.86
CA ASN A 138 10.59 -17.78 3.07
C ASN A 138 10.93 -18.23 4.50
#